data_AF-A0A1C2ED70-F1
#
_entry.id   AF-A0A1C2ED70-F1
#
_cell.length_a   1.000
_cell.length_b   1.000
_cell.length_c   1.000
_cell.angle_alpha   90.00
_cell.angle_beta   90.00
_cell.angle_gamma   90.00
#
_symmetry.space_group_name_H-M   'P 1'
#
loop_
_entity.id
_entity.type
_entity.pdbx_description
1 polymer ?
#
loop_
_entity_poly.entity_id
_entity_poly.type
_entity_poly.pdbx_seq_one_letter_code
_entity_poly.pdbx_strand_id
1 'polypeptide(L)'
;MVEVIDCAFDVDRQIAELNGPIGSARAADAHRAIAAAGKKLLLLDNAPTGMLPGKDYVSVISTDNFGLGQIGAELLAGHVAQGGTVGVLAYGVDFFATHDREIAFRKWMATHRPDLSLVRGKFADVTQAKAATAGLLQGNPDLAGLFAVWDVRRQFTLPCCYGSGA
;
A
#
# COMPACT_ATOMS: atom_id res chain seq x y z
N MET A 1 2.91 27.02 -33.85
CA MET A 1 1.49 27.08 -33.49
C MET A 1 1.25 25.92 -32.54
N VAL A 2 1.13 26.21 -31.23
CA VAL A 2 0.84 25.17 -30.23
C VAL A 2 -0.65 24.89 -30.34
N GLU A 3 -0.99 23.69 -30.80
CA GLU A 3 -2.37 23.22 -30.82
C GLU A 3 -2.77 22.92 -29.39
N VAL A 4 -3.55 23.82 -28.79
CA VAL A 4 -4.16 23.60 -27.48
C VAL A 4 -5.43 22.80 -27.76
N ILE A 5 -5.33 21.49 -27.58
CA ILE A 5 -6.48 20.58 -27.61
C ILE A 5 -7.20 20.73 -26.27
N ASP A 6 -8.41 21.29 -26.30
CA ASP A 6 -9.30 21.27 -25.14
C ASP A 6 -9.78 19.83 -24.94
N CYS A 7 -9.21 19.17 -23.93
CA CYS A 7 -9.53 17.79 -23.58
C CYS A 7 -10.87 17.65 -22.83
N ALA A 8 -11.66 18.74 -22.70
CA ALA A 8 -12.83 18.81 -21.83
C ALA A 8 -12.48 18.35 -20.40
N PHE A 9 -11.33 18.81 -19.90
CA PHE A 9 -10.85 18.50 -18.56
C PHE A 9 -11.79 19.15 -17.54
N ASP A 10 -12.47 18.30 -16.75
CA ASP A 10 -13.39 18.70 -15.70
C ASP A 10 -12.82 18.26 -14.35
N VAL A 11 -12.48 19.24 -13.53
CA VAL A 11 -11.85 19.04 -12.23
C VAL A 11 -12.77 18.31 -11.25
N ASP A 12 -14.07 18.58 -11.29
CA ASP A 12 -15.05 17.97 -10.39
C ASP A 12 -15.28 16.51 -10.74
N ARG A 13 -15.33 16.21 -12.05
CA ARG A 13 -15.36 14.83 -12.55
C ARG A 13 -14.08 14.08 -12.20
N GLN A 14 -12.91 14.72 -12.33
CA GLN A 14 -11.64 14.10 -11.94
C GLN A 14 -11.60 13.80 -10.44
N ILE A 15 -12.04 14.74 -9.59
CA ILE A 15 -12.11 14.58 -8.15
C ILE A 15 -13.08 13.45 -7.76
N ALA A 16 -14.23 13.33 -8.43
CA ALA A 16 -15.19 12.26 -8.17
C ALA A 16 -14.60 10.86 -8.47
N GLU A 17 -13.87 10.72 -9.57
CA GLU A 17 -13.20 9.46 -9.93
C GLU A 17 -12.00 9.15 -9.02
N LEU A 18 -11.25 10.18 -8.60
CA LEU A 18 -10.16 10.08 -7.61
C LEU A 18 -10.63 9.63 -6.23
N ASN A 19 -11.89 9.91 -5.86
CA ASN A 19 -12.51 9.51 -4.60
C ASN A 19 -13.21 8.13 -4.68
N GLY A 20 -13.16 7.44 -5.81
CA GLY A 20 -13.75 6.12 -6.01
C GLY A 20 -12.93 4.99 -5.36
N PRO A 21 -13.53 3.81 -5.15
CA PRO A 21 -12.82 2.65 -4.62
C PRO A 21 -11.64 2.27 -5.52
N ILE A 22 -10.45 2.29 -4.90
CA ILE A 22 -9.18 1.93 -5.52
C ILE A 22 -9.30 0.54 -6.13
N GLY A 23 -9.02 0.42 -7.44
CA GLY A 23 -8.97 -0.87 -8.13
C GLY A 23 -10.33 -1.52 -8.44
N SER A 24 -11.45 -0.80 -8.38
CA SER A 24 -12.76 -1.38 -8.72
C SER A 24 -12.87 -1.81 -10.19
N ALA A 25 -13.65 -2.86 -10.48
CA ALA A 25 -13.95 -3.28 -11.85
C ALA A 25 -14.54 -2.16 -12.70
N ARG A 26 -15.31 -1.25 -12.08
CA ARG A 26 -15.85 -0.05 -12.75
C ARG A 26 -14.76 0.89 -13.23
N ALA A 27 -13.75 1.13 -12.39
CA ALA A 27 -12.58 1.91 -12.79
C ALA A 27 -11.86 1.22 -13.95
N ALA A 28 -11.65 -0.09 -13.89
CA ALA A 28 -11.01 -0.83 -14.99
C ALA A 28 -11.76 -0.68 -16.32
N ASP A 29 -13.09 -0.80 -16.30
CA ASP A 29 -13.92 -0.66 -17.50
C ASP A 29 -13.91 0.76 -18.06
N ALA A 30 -13.95 1.78 -17.20
CA ALA A 30 -13.82 3.18 -17.61
C ALA A 30 -12.47 3.44 -18.29
N HIS A 31 -11.38 2.94 -17.72
CA HIS A 31 -10.05 3.08 -18.31
C HIS A 31 -9.91 2.34 -19.65
N ARG A 32 -10.49 1.13 -19.78
CA ARG A 32 -10.52 0.39 -21.06
C ARG A 32 -11.31 1.14 -22.13
N ALA A 33 -12.41 1.79 -21.78
CA ALA A 33 -13.18 2.61 -22.72
C ALA A 33 -12.35 3.80 -23.26
N ILE A 34 -11.54 4.43 -22.40
CA ILE A 34 -10.61 5.50 -22.79
C ILE A 34 -9.55 4.97 -23.76
N ALA A 35 -8.94 3.82 -23.46
CA ALA A 35 -7.96 3.18 -24.32
C ALA A 35 -8.56 2.78 -25.69
N ALA A 36 -9.78 2.23 -25.69
CA ALA A 36 -10.50 1.83 -26.91
C ALA A 36 -10.85 3.03 -27.82
N ALA A 37 -10.98 4.22 -27.24
CA ALA A 37 -11.13 5.48 -27.99
C ALA A 37 -9.81 6.00 -28.61
N GLY A 38 -8.73 5.20 -28.58
CA GLY A 38 -7.42 5.55 -29.14
C GLY A 38 -6.62 6.54 -28.29
N LYS A 39 -7.06 6.83 -27.07
CA LYS A 39 -6.37 7.75 -26.16
C LYS A 39 -5.30 7.01 -25.38
N LYS A 40 -4.16 7.67 -25.15
CA LYS A 40 -3.07 7.16 -24.31
C LYS A 40 -3.39 7.43 -22.84
N LEU A 41 -3.29 6.40 -22.02
CA LEU A 41 -3.56 6.48 -20.59
C LEU A 41 -2.26 6.31 -19.80
N LEU A 42 -1.95 7.25 -18.92
CA LEU A 42 -0.97 7.10 -17.85
C LEU A 42 -1.70 7.00 -16.53
N LEU A 43 -1.31 6.03 -15.71
CA LEU A 43 -1.91 5.80 -14.40
C LEU A 43 -0.98 6.31 -13.30
N LEU A 44 -1.57 6.80 -12.21
CA LEU A 44 -0.83 7.26 -11.03
C LEU A 44 -1.05 6.26 -9.90
N ASP A 45 0.05 5.92 -9.22
CA ASP A 45 0.20 5.01 -8.08
C ASP A 45 -0.15 3.54 -8.30
N ASN A 46 -1.25 3.21 -8.97
CA ASN A 46 -1.70 1.83 -9.16
C ASN A 46 -2.44 1.63 -10.50
N ALA A 47 -2.34 0.41 -11.04
CA ALA A 47 -3.20 -0.04 -12.13
C ALA A 47 -4.41 -0.81 -11.58
N PRO A 48 -5.63 -0.57 -12.10
CA PRO A 48 -6.76 -1.43 -11.80
C PRO A 48 -6.47 -2.89 -12.16
N THR A 49 -6.95 -3.81 -11.32
CA THR A 49 -6.73 -5.24 -11.50
C THR A 49 -7.23 -5.72 -12.87
N GLY A 50 -6.41 -6.52 -13.55
CA GLY A 50 -6.74 -7.08 -14.86
C GLY A 50 -6.58 -6.12 -16.03
N MET A 51 -5.93 -4.97 -15.85
CA MET A 51 -5.45 -4.13 -16.95
C MET A 51 -4.01 -4.49 -17.34
N LEU A 52 -3.71 -4.47 -18.63
CA LEU A 52 -2.40 -4.85 -19.18
C LEU A 52 -1.63 -3.63 -19.71
N PRO A 53 -0.34 -3.47 -19.35
CA PRO A 53 0.51 -2.42 -19.90
C PRO A 53 0.72 -2.63 -21.41
N GLY A 54 0.79 -1.53 -22.16
CA GLY A 54 0.90 -1.54 -23.62
C GLY A 54 -0.41 -1.82 -24.36
N LYS A 55 -1.43 -2.38 -23.68
CA LYS A 55 -2.78 -2.60 -24.22
C LYS A 55 -3.79 -1.61 -23.66
N ASP A 56 -3.94 -1.59 -22.34
CA ASP A 56 -4.97 -0.81 -21.64
C ASP A 56 -4.43 0.50 -21.07
N TYR A 57 -3.11 0.61 -20.87
CA TYR A 57 -2.43 1.83 -20.44
C TYR A 57 -0.97 1.83 -20.92
N VAL A 58 -0.35 3.01 -21.00
CA VAL A 58 1.04 3.18 -21.43
C VAL A 58 2.01 2.88 -20.29
N SER A 59 1.78 3.47 -19.11
CA SER A 59 2.63 3.29 -17.94
C SER A 59 1.88 3.61 -16.65
N VAL A 60 2.39 3.10 -15.52
CA VAL A 60 2.05 3.54 -14.17
C VAL A 60 3.22 4.33 -13.63
N ILE A 61 2.97 5.56 -13.17
CA ILE A 61 3.93 6.33 -12.39
C ILE A 61 3.58 6.13 -10.91
N SER A 62 4.51 5.60 -10.13
CA SER A 62 4.31 5.33 -8.71
C SER A 62 5.52 5.82 -7.91
N THR A 63 5.33 5.93 -6.59
CA THR A 63 6.42 6.14 -5.64
C THR A 63 7.34 4.92 -5.59
N ASP A 64 8.60 5.10 -5.19
CA ASP A 64 9.51 3.99 -4.88
C ASP A 64 9.05 3.24 -3.60
N ASN A 65 8.05 2.39 -3.78
CA ASN A 65 7.46 1.59 -2.70
C ASN A 65 8.43 0.53 -2.18
N PHE A 66 9.34 0.07 -3.03
CA PHE A 66 10.37 -0.88 -2.62
C PHE A 66 11.38 -0.20 -1.68
N GLY A 67 11.92 0.95 -2.08
CA GLY A 67 12.79 1.77 -1.24
C GLY A 67 12.13 2.15 0.09
N LEU A 68 10.84 2.52 0.07
CA LEU A 68 10.08 2.80 1.30
C LEU A 68 10.01 1.59 2.24
N GLY A 69 9.80 0.38 1.71
CA GLY A 69 9.81 -0.84 2.52
C GLY A 69 11.19 -1.17 3.10
N GLN A 70 12.27 -0.92 2.35
CA GLN A 70 13.64 -1.10 2.83
C GLN A 70 13.98 -0.10 3.93
N ILE A 71 13.67 1.18 3.74
CA ILE A 71 13.88 2.23 4.74
C ILE A 71 13.08 1.91 6.02
N GLY A 72 11.83 1.48 5.88
CA GLY A 72 11.02 1.06 7.02
C GLY A 72 11.65 -0.10 7.80
N ALA A 73 12.25 -1.07 7.11
CA ALA A 73 12.95 -2.18 7.73
C ALA A 73 14.23 -1.72 8.44
N GLU A 74 15.05 -0.90 7.79
CA GLU A 74 16.28 -0.36 8.34
C GLU A 74 16.02 0.45 9.62
N LEU A 75 15.04 1.36 9.58
CA LEU A 75 14.67 2.19 10.72
C LEU A 75 14.14 1.36 11.89
N LEU A 76 13.34 0.32 11.64
CA LEU A 76 12.81 -0.53 12.70
C LEU A 76 13.85 -1.47 13.28
N ALA A 77 14.70 -2.07 12.43
CA ALA A 77 15.65 -3.10 12.83
C ALA A 77 16.59 -2.65 13.96
N GLY A 78 17.09 -1.41 13.91
CA GLY A 78 17.98 -0.88 14.95
C GLY A 78 17.37 -0.83 16.36
N HIS A 79 16.04 -0.90 16.47
CA HIS A 79 15.30 -0.82 17.73
C HIS A 79 14.87 -2.19 18.27
N VAL A 80 15.12 -3.27 17.52
CA VAL A 80 14.71 -4.63 17.90
C VAL A 80 15.93 -5.44 18.32
N ALA A 81 15.92 -5.88 19.58
CA ALA A 81 16.95 -6.74 20.15
C ALA A 81 17.07 -8.07 19.40
N GLN A 82 18.23 -8.71 19.50
CA GLN A 82 18.50 -9.98 18.85
C GLN A 82 17.47 -11.06 19.28
N GLY A 83 16.98 -11.84 18.32
CA GLY A 83 15.98 -12.88 18.58
C GLY A 83 14.55 -12.36 18.79
N GLY A 84 14.31 -11.06 18.64
CA GLY A 84 12.98 -10.46 18.77
C GLY A 84 12.02 -10.82 17.62
N THR A 85 10.73 -10.60 17.87
CA THR A 85 9.66 -10.81 16.90
C THR A 85 9.14 -9.48 16.37
N VAL A 86 9.05 -9.33 15.05
CA VAL A 86 8.50 -8.15 14.38
C VAL A 86 7.22 -8.50 13.64
N GLY A 87 6.18 -7.71 13.89
CA GLY A 87 4.92 -7.80 13.18
C GLY A 87 4.93 -7.01 11.88
N VAL A 88 4.30 -7.56 10.84
CA VAL A 88 3.99 -6.86 9.59
C VAL A 88 2.48 -6.84 9.40
N LEU A 89 1.90 -5.65 9.43
CA LEU A 89 0.50 -5.42 9.13
C LEU A 89 0.35 -5.09 7.64
N ALA A 90 -0.11 -6.08 6.87
CA ALA A 90 -0.24 -6.03 5.43
C ALA A 90 -1.66 -5.67 4.98
N TYR A 91 -1.76 -5.07 3.80
CA TYR A 91 -3.05 -4.85 3.14
C TYR A 91 -3.45 -6.10 2.36
N GLY A 92 -4.62 -6.65 2.67
CA GLY A 92 -5.10 -7.94 2.17
C GLY A 92 -5.73 -7.88 0.78
N VAL A 93 -5.70 -6.72 0.12
CA VAL A 93 -6.23 -6.51 -1.23
C VAL A 93 -5.07 -6.27 -2.19
N ASP A 94 -5.26 -6.67 -3.45
CA ASP A 94 -4.29 -6.47 -4.52
C ASP A 94 -4.09 -4.97 -4.80
N PHE A 95 -3.03 -4.42 -4.25
CA PHE A 95 -2.65 -3.03 -4.40
C PHE A 95 -1.12 -2.94 -4.48
N PHE A 96 -0.63 -2.54 -5.65
CA PHE A 96 0.79 -2.58 -6.00
C PHE A 96 1.68 -1.94 -4.94
N ALA A 97 1.34 -0.73 -4.50
CA ALA A 97 2.18 0.04 -3.60
C ALA A 97 2.37 -0.61 -2.21
N THR A 98 1.31 -1.17 -1.63
CA THR A 98 1.41 -1.82 -0.30
C THR A 98 2.09 -3.18 -0.40
N HIS A 99 1.89 -3.89 -1.51
CA HIS A 99 2.53 -5.17 -1.77
C HIS A 99 4.05 -5.03 -1.91
N ASP A 100 4.50 -4.04 -2.69
CA ASP A 100 5.93 -3.76 -2.88
C ASP A 100 6.63 -3.39 -1.57
N ARG A 101 5.99 -2.55 -0.74
CA ARG A 101 6.51 -2.21 0.60
C ARG A 101 6.64 -3.45 1.48
N GLU A 102 5.63 -4.34 1.50
CA GLU A 102 5.69 -5.58 2.28
C GLU A 102 6.84 -6.48 1.81
N ILE A 103 6.95 -6.70 0.50
CA ILE A 103 8.01 -7.54 -0.09
C ILE A 103 9.37 -6.97 0.27
N ALA A 104 9.57 -5.67 0.05
CA ALA A 104 10.85 -5.03 0.27
C ALA A 104 11.27 -5.08 1.73
N PHE A 105 10.34 -4.80 2.65
CA PHE A 105 10.57 -4.92 4.09
C PHE A 105 11.01 -6.34 4.46
N ARG A 106 10.25 -7.36 4.02
CA ARG A 106 10.52 -8.75 4.36
C ARG A 106 11.85 -9.24 3.77
N LYS A 107 12.16 -8.87 2.53
CA LYS A 107 13.44 -9.19 1.88
C LYS A 107 14.61 -8.56 2.62
N TRP A 108 14.48 -7.28 2.99
CA TRP A 108 15.52 -6.58 3.73
C TRP A 108 15.77 -7.24 5.09
N MET A 109 14.71 -7.52 5.86
CA MET A 109 14.80 -8.18 7.17
C MET A 109 15.44 -9.57 7.06
N ALA A 110 15.01 -10.38 6.10
CA ALA A 110 15.60 -11.71 5.89
C ALA A 110 17.09 -11.67 5.54
N THR A 111 17.54 -10.60 4.88
CA THR A 111 18.94 -10.44 4.46
C THR A 111 19.82 -9.90 5.58
N HIS A 112 19.34 -8.89 6.33
CA HIS A 112 20.16 -8.12 7.27
C HIS A 112 19.92 -8.48 8.74
N ARG A 113 18.75 -9.05 9.07
CA ARG A 113 18.35 -9.46 10.41
C ARG A 113 17.71 -10.86 10.41
N PRO A 114 18.43 -11.90 9.92
CA PRO A 114 17.93 -13.27 9.94
C PRO A 114 17.72 -13.82 11.36
N ASP A 115 18.26 -13.13 12.37
CA ASP A 115 18.03 -13.41 13.79
C ASP A 115 16.61 -13.04 14.26
N LEU A 116 15.89 -12.18 13.53
CA LEU A 116 14.56 -11.73 13.89
C LEU A 116 13.47 -12.60 13.26
N SER A 117 12.40 -12.84 14.02
CA SER A 117 11.21 -13.54 13.53
C SER A 117 10.19 -12.56 12.96
N LEU A 118 9.53 -12.92 11.85
CA LEU A 118 8.47 -12.10 11.25
C LEU A 118 7.11 -12.79 11.37
N VAL A 119 6.13 -12.07 11.91
CA VAL A 119 4.73 -12.50 11.98
C VAL A 119 3.85 -11.52 11.21
N ARG A 120 2.71 -11.98 10.67
CA ARG A 120 1.91 -11.18 9.73
C ARG A 120 0.44 -11.10 10.15
N GLY A 121 -0.10 -9.88 10.12
CA GLY A 121 -1.53 -9.60 10.17
C GLY A 121 -1.99 -9.01 8.83
N LYS A 122 -3.25 -9.22 8.46
CA LYS A 122 -3.83 -8.66 7.22
C LYS A 122 -5.18 -8.01 7.50
N PHE A 123 -5.49 -6.94 6.77
CA PHE A 123 -6.80 -6.31 6.75
C PHE A 123 -7.22 -6.00 5.32
N ALA A 124 -8.50 -6.21 4.98
CA ALA A 124 -9.01 -5.90 3.64
C ALA A 124 -9.63 -4.50 3.56
N ASP A 125 -10.10 -3.99 4.71
CA ASP A 125 -10.66 -2.66 4.87
C ASP A 125 -9.94 -1.90 5.97
N VAL A 126 -9.69 -0.61 5.78
CA VAL A 126 -8.97 0.25 6.71
C VAL A 126 -9.61 0.30 8.10
N THR A 127 -10.94 0.15 8.18
CA THR A 127 -11.69 0.06 9.44
C THR A 127 -11.33 -1.20 10.25
N GLN A 128 -10.86 -2.25 9.58
CA GLN A 128 -10.42 -3.51 10.19
C GLN A 128 -8.97 -3.47 10.66
N ALA A 129 -8.18 -2.44 10.30
CA ALA A 129 -6.77 -2.35 10.64
C ALA A 129 -6.54 -2.46 12.16
N LYS A 130 -7.38 -1.80 12.97
CA LYS A 130 -7.31 -1.88 14.43
C LYS A 130 -7.52 -3.31 14.95
N ALA A 131 -8.51 -4.02 14.43
CA ALA A 131 -8.80 -5.39 14.84
C ALA A 131 -7.68 -6.35 14.42
N ALA A 132 -7.14 -6.18 13.21
CA ALA A 132 -6.01 -6.96 12.72
C ALA A 132 -4.75 -6.72 13.57
N THR A 133 -4.45 -5.48 13.95
CA THR A 133 -3.34 -5.18 14.87
C THR A 133 -3.56 -5.79 16.25
N ALA A 134 -4.77 -5.68 16.80
CA ALA A 134 -5.08 -6.27 18.10
C ALA A 134 -4.91 -7.80 18.10
N GLY A 135 -5.37 -8.48 17.05
CA GLY A 135 -5.16 -9.92 16.88
C GLY A 135 -3.68 -10.29 16.76
N LEU A 136 -2.88 -9.46 16.08
CA LEU A 136 -1.44 -9.69 15.96
C LEU A 136 -0.73 -9.55 17.31
N LEU A 137 -1.09 -8.55 18.12
CA LEU A 137 -0.55 -8.36 19.47
C LEU A 137 -1.01 -9.46 20.44
N GLN A 138 -2.27 -9.87 20.38
CA GLN A 138 -2.79 -10.95 21.23
C GLN A 138 -2.13 -12.31 20.92
N GLY A 139 -1.86 -12.60 19.64
CA GLY A 139 -1.19 -13.83 19.23
C GLY A 139 0.32 -13.82 19.48
N ASN A 140 0.93 -12.65 19.69
CA ASN A 140 2.37 -12.47 19.84
C ASN A 140 2.63 -11.41 20.93
N PRO A 141 2.42 -11.75 22.22
CA PRO A 141 2.53 -10.79 23.32
C PRO A 141 3.93 -10.21 23.51
N ASP A 142 4.95 -10.83 22.92
CA ASP A 142 6.36 -10.45 22.91
C ASP A 142 6.77 -9.65 21.66
N LEU A 143 5.81 -9.13 20.88
CA LEU A 143 6.09 -8.34 19.67
C LEU A 143 6.98 -7.13 20.01
N ALA A 144 8.18 -7.11 19.45
CA ALA A 144 9.18 -6.08 19.70
C ALA A 144 9.09 -4.89 18.73
N GLY A 145 8.31 -5.02 17.65
CA GLY A 145 8.10 -3.96 16.67
C GLY A 145 6.97 -4.27 15.70
N LEU A 146 6.39 -3.23 15.10
CA LEU A 146 5.31 -3.36 14.12
C LEU A 146 5.59 -2.47 12.91
N PHE A 147 5.58 -3.07 11.72
CA PHE A 147 5.61 -2.36 10.45
C PHE A 147 4.22 -2.42 9.81
N ALA A 148 3.63 -1.26 9.51
CA ALA A 148 2.36 -1.15 8.78
C ALA A 148 2.60 -0.66 7.36
N VAL A 149 2.14 -1.41 6.36
CA VAL A 149 2.41 -1.11 4.93
C VAL A 149 1.68 0.13 4.41
N TRP A 150 0.68 0.60 5.16
CA TRP A 150 -0.16 1.73 4.79
C TRP A 150 -0.57 2.52 6.03
N ASP A 151 -0.32 3.83 6.01
CA ASP A 151 -0.99 4.79 6.89
C ASP A 151 -2.20 5.39 6.18
N VAL A 152 -3.36 5.31 6.82
CA VAL A 152 -4.60 5.94 6.38
C VAL A 152 -4.81 7.12 7.31
N ARG A 153 -4.77 8.35 6.76
CA ARG A 153 -4.83 9.64 7.50
C ARG A 153 -5.07 9.47 9.02
N ARG A 154 -3.97 9.32 9.74
CA ARG A 154 -3.75 9.65 11.17
C ARG A 154 -4.58 8.99 12.28
N GLN A 155 -5.69 8.28 12.06
CA GLN A 155 -6.58 7.94 13.19
C GLN A 155 -6.50 6.49 13.73
N PHE A 156 -5.94 5.51 13.01
CA PHE A 156 -6.19 4.10 13.36
C PHE A 156 -5.00 3.30 13.89
N THR A 157 -3.77 3.61 13.46
CA THR A 157 -2.59 2.80 13.82
C THR A 157 -2.03 3.17 15.19
N LEU A 158 -1.96 4.47 15.50
CA LEU A 158 -1.34 4.98 16.73
C LEU A 158 -2.15 4.76 18.04
N PRO A 159 -3.50 4.78 18.07
CA PRO A 159 -4.22 4.65 19.34
C PRO A 159 -4.03 3.30 20.03
N CYS A 160 -3.71 2.23 19.29
CA CYS A 160 -3.54 0.91 19.90
C CYS A 160 -2.21 0.77 20.65
N CYS A 161 -1.15 1.45 20.23
CA CYS A 161 0.14 1.43 20.90
C CYS A 161 0.22 2.39 22.08
N TYR A 162 -0.66 3.39 22.15
CA TYR A 162 -0.68 4.40 23.23
C TYR A 162 -1.59 4.02 24.41
N GLY A 163 -2.35 2.92 24.32
CA GLY A 163 -3.39 2.55 25.29
C GLY A 163 -3.05 1.40 26.25
N SER A 164 -1.80 0.90 26.25
CA SER A 164 -1.40 -0.28 27.06
C SER A 164 -0.51 0.05 28.25
N GLY A 165 -0.35 1.33 28.58
CA GLY A 165 0.40 1.80 29.75
C GLY A 165 -0.52 2.37 30.82
N ALA A 166 -1.16 1.51 31.59
CA ALA A 166 -1.67 1.78 32.94
C ALA A 166 -1.82 0.45 33.69
#